data_AF-H0GYJ4-F1
#
_entry.id   AF-H0GYJ4-F1
#
_cell.length_a   1.000
_cell.length_b   1.000
_cell.length_c   1.000
_cell.angle_alpha   90.00
_cell.angle_beta   90.00
_cell.angle_gamma   90.00
#
_symmetry.space_group_name_H-M   'P 1'
#
loop_
_entity.id
_entity.type
_entity.pdbx_description
1 polymer ?
#
loop_
_entity_poly.entity_id
_entity_poly.type
_entity_poly.pdbx_seq_one_letter_code
_entity_poly.pdbx_strand_id
1 'polypeptide(L)'
;MNKQSAVILANTFKQEILAKSKGEQAKVSERSFTYISADKGFPMIPSGYINSKREAEIELERMQEYFRPIIVRPGFMFDERRNAIGPRSLIHSALELLYCGNKFLLQNKLPFMNDLIRPTVSTQQVSHSILKKIENSDFKGVVTLEEILKT
;
A
#
# COMPACT_ATOMS: atom_id res chain seq x y z
N MET A 1 14.95 7.14 -4.17
CA MET A 1 15.36 6.06 -3.25
C MET A 1 14.36 4.89 -3.26
N ASN A 2 13.07 5.10 -2.97
CA ASN A 2 12.09 4.00 -2.84
C ASN A 2 11.83 3.18 -4.13
N LYS A 3 11.92 3.80 -5.32
CA LYS A 3 11.75 3.10 -6.60
C LYS A 3 12.84 2.06 -6.85
N GLN A 4 14.10 2.49 -6.75
CA GLN A 4 15.26 1.65 -7.10
C GLN A 4 15.30 0.39 -6.24
N SER A 5 15.08 0.50 -4.93
CA SER A 5 15.05 -0.67 -4.04
C SER A 5 13.96 -1.67 -4.44
N ALA A 6 12.75 -1.19 -4.75
CA ALA A 6 11.64 -2.06 -5.17
C ALA A 6 11.94 -2.77 -6.49
N VAL A 7 12.47 -2.04 -7.47
CA VAL A 7 12.82 -2.58 -8.80
C VAL A 7 13.98 -3.56 -8.73
N ILE A 8 14.99 -3.31 -7.89
CA ILE A 8 16.11 -4.23 -7.68
C ILE A 8 15.59 -5.54 -7.10
N LEU A 9 14.81 -5.49 -6.02
CA LEU A 9 14.25 -6.69 -5.38
C LEU A 9 13.35 -7.48 -6.33
N ALA A 10 12.51 -6.79 -7.10
CA ALA A 10 11.62 -7.44 -8.08
C ALA A 10 12.39 -8.09 -9.22
N ASN A 11 13.45 -7.43 -9.72
CA ASN A 11 14.34 -8.03 -10.72
C ASN A 11 15.08 -9.24 -10.16
N THR A 12 15.63 -9.15 -8.95
CA THR A 12 16.28 -10.30 -8.30
C THR A 12 15.30 -11.46 -8.15
N PHE A 13 14.06 -11.18 -7.71
CA PHE A 13 13.03 -12.22 -7.59
C PHE A 13 12.69 -12.85 -8.95
N LYS A 14 12.55 -12.04 -10.01
CA LYS A 14 12.40 -12.53 -11.38
C LYS A 14 13.56 -13.45 -11.81
N GLN A 15 14.81 -13.07 -11.54
CA GLN A 15 15.97 -13.89 -11.91
C GLN A 15 15.96 -15.25 -11.20
N GLU A 16 15.60 -15.27 -9.91
CA GLU A 16 15.47 -16.52 -9.15
C GLU A 16 14.35 -17.42 -9.71
N ILE A 17 13.24 -16.85 -10.17
CA ILE A 17 12.15 -17.58 -10.82
C ILE A 17 12.65 -18.22 -12.12
N LEU A 18 13.37 -17.47 -12.94
CA LEU A 18 13.95 -17.96 -14.20
C LEU A 18 15.00 -19.05 -13.96
N ALA A 19 15.86 -18.90 -12.95
CA ALA A 19 16.85 -19.91 -12.59
C ALA A 19 16.20 -21.24 -12.16
N LYS A 20 15.12 -21.19 -11.37
CA LYS A 20 14.40 -22.38 -10.88
C LYS A 20 13.51 -23.05 -11.93
N SER A 21 13.07 -22.32 -12.95
CA SER A 21 12.20 -22.86 -14.02
C SER A 21 12.83 -23.98 -14.88
N LYS A 22 14.11 -24.32 -14.66
CA LYS A 22 14.80 -25.45 -15.29
C LYS A 22 14.45 -26.83 -14.68
N GLY A 23 13.75 -26.88 -13.55
CA GLY A 23 13.37 -28.14 -12.86
C GLY A 23 11.86 -28.37 -12.79
N GLU A 24 11.14 -27.51 -12.06
CA GLU A 24 9.67 -27.53 -11.91
C GLU A 24 9.13 -26.09 -11.97
N GLN A 25 8.20 -25.84 -12.90
CA GLN A 25 7.55 -24.53 -13.02
C GLN A 25 6.35 -24.46 -12.06
N ALA A 26 6.56 -23.89 -10.87
CA ALA A 26 5.41 -23.36 -10.11
C ALA A 26 4.65 -22.35 -11.00
N LYS A 27 3.34 -22.21 -10.82
CA LYS A 27 2.53 -21.31 -11.65
C LYS A 27 2.70 -19.86 -11.23
N VAL A 28 2.49 -18.89 -12.13
CA VAL A 28 2.52 -17.46 -11.76
C VAL A 28 1.53 -17.16 -10.64
N SER A 29 0.40 -17.86 -10.61
CA SER A 29 -0.63 -17.84 -9.57
C SER A 29 -0.17 -18.29 -8.17
N GLU A 30 1.04 -18.84 -8.04
CA GLU A 30 1.61 -19.28 -6.76
C GLU A 30 2.67 -18.31 -6.22
N ARG A 31 3.12 -17.34 -7.03
CA ARG A 31 4.15 -16.36 -6.64
C ARG A 31 3.59 -14.95 -6.57
N SER A 32 3.63 -14.33 -5.40
CA SER A 32 3.23 -12.92 -5.23
C SER A 32 4.42 -12.05 -4.85
N PHE A 33 4.46 -10.82 -5.34
CA PHE A 33 5.37 -9.78 -4.90
C PHE A 33 4.56 -8.60 -4.36
N THR A 34 4.65 -8.35 -3.06
CA THR A 34 3.89 -7.28 -2.41
C THR A 34 4.74 -6.03 -2.26
N TYR A 35 4.20 -4.88 -2.67
CA TYR A 35 4.84 -3.58 -2.54
C TYR A 35 3.96 -2.60 -1.76
N ILE A 36 4.53 -2.01 -0.70
CA ILE A 36 3.87 -0.95 0.06
C ILE A 36 4.13 0.40 -0.61
N SER A 37 3.10 0.90 -1.28
CA SER A 37 3.02 2.22 -1.86
C SER A 37 2.44 3.23 -0.86
N ALA A 38 1.77 4.27 -1.35
CA ALA A 38 1.07 5.26 -0.55
C ALA A 38 -0.16 5.78 -1.29
N ASP A 39 -1.19 6.06 -0.50
CA ASP A 39 -2.33 6.84 -0.94
C ASP A 39 -1.97 8.35 -1.07
N LYS A 40 -2.82 9.12 -1.75
CA LYS A 40 -2.58 10.52 -2.14
C LYS A 40 -2.83 11.55 -1.01
N GLY A 41 -3.56 11.21 0.05
CA GLY A 41 -4.21 12.21 0.92
C GLY A 41 -3.43 12.72 2.12
N PHE A 42 -2.13 13.08 1.99
CA PHE A 42 -1.45 13.82 3.06
C PHE A 42 -0.87 15.14 2.53
N PRO A 43 -1.41 16.31 2.94
CA PRO A 43 -1.01 17.62 2.40
C PRO A 43 0.47 17.95 2.58
N MET A 44 1.15 17.31 3.53
CA MET A 44 2.57 17.54 3.82
C MET A 44 3.51 16.51 3.15
N ILE A 45 3.00 15.54 2.40
CA ILE A 45 3.86 14.60 1.64
C ILE A 45 4.32 15.30 0.34
N PRO A 46 5.64 15.35 0.06
CA PRO A 46 6.13 15.89 -1.20
C PRO A 46 5.61 15.09 -2.41
N SER A 47 5.23 15.78 -3.49
CA SER A 47 4.77 15.14 -4.73
C SER A 47 5.78 14.13 -5.30
N GLY A 48 7.08 14.44 -5.18
CA GLY A 48 8.16 13.54 -5.57
C GLY A 48 8.18 12.19 -4.82
N TYR A 49 7.69 12.14 -3.58
CA TYR A 49 7.55 10.89 -2.85
C TYR A 49 6.47 10.00 -3.47
N ILE A 50 5.28 10.56 -3.72
CA ILE A 50 4.17 9.84 -4.36
C ILE A 50 4.55 9.42 -5.77
N ASN A 51 5.12 10.32 -6.57
CA ASN A 51 5.55 10.02 -7.94
C ASN A 51 6.57 8.88 -7.96
N SER A 52 7.58 8.90 -7.08
CA SER A 52 8.55 7.81 -6.99
C SER A 52 7.90 6.48 -6.61
N LYS A 53 6.83 6.47 -5.80
CA LYS A 53 6.06 5.25 -5.50
C LYS A 53 5.28 4.79 -6.73
N ARG A 54 4.61 5.69 -7.47
CA ARG A 54 3.85 5.36 -8.68
C ARG A 54 4.72 4.84 -9.82
N GLU A 55 5.91 5.39 -10.00
CA GLU A 55 6.88 4.83 -10.95
C GLU A 55 7.26 3.39 -10.59
N ALA A 56 7.43 3.06 -9.31
CA ALA A 56 7.72 1.70 -8.87
C ALA A 56 6.55 0.76 -9.17
N GLU A 57 5.31 1.19 -8.95
CA GLU A 57 4.10 0.42 -9.27
C GLU A 57 4.07 0.03 -10.76
N ILE A 58 4.32 0.99 -11.65
CA ILE A 58 4.34 0.76 -13.11
C ILE A 58 5.39 -0.30 -13.49
N GLU A 59 6.59 -0.22 -12.92
CA GLU A 59 7.64 -1.22 -13.20
C GLU A 59 7.28 -2.62 -12.67
N LEU A 60 6.61 -2.71 -11.52
CA LEU A 60 6.16 -4.00 -10.96
C LEU A 60 5.02 -4.62 -11.78
N GLU A 61 4.09 -3.80 -12.27
CA GLU A 61 3.00 -4.25 -13.14
C GLU A 61 3.52 -4.84 -14.46
N ARG A 62 4.61 -4.29 -15.01
CA ARG A 62 5.29 -4.86 -16.19
C ARG A 62 5.88 -6.26 -15.96
N MET A 63 6.09 -6.66 -14.71
CA MET A 63 6.64 -7.96 -14.35
C MET A 63 5.55 -9.01 -14.01
N GLN A 64 4.27 -8.72 -14.28
CA GLN A 64 3.14 -9.59 -13.93
C GLN A 64 3.16 -10.99 -14.56
N GLU A 65 4.00 -11.22 -15.57
CA GLU A 65 4.19 -12.53 -16.20
C GLU A 65 5.05 -13.47 -15.34
N TYR A 66 5.83 -12.95 -14.38
CA TYR A 66 6.71 -13.76 -13.52
C TYR A 66 6.10 -14.03 -12.15
N PHE A 67 5.37 -13.05 -11.61
CA PHE A 67 4.71 -13.11 -10.31
C PHE A 67 3.48 -12.19 -10.32
N ARG A 68 2.59 -12.37 -9.35
CA ARG A 68 1.46 -11.47 -9.10
C ARG A 68 1.92 -10.24 -8.32
N PRO A 69 1.92 -9.03 -8.91
CA PRO A 69 2.18 -7.82 -8.14
C PRO A 69 0.97 -7.50 -7.26
N ILE A 70 1.20 -7.28 -5.97
CA ILE A 70 0.19 -6.80 -5.01
C ILE A 70 0.65 -5.42 -4.53
N ILE A 71 0.00 -4.37 -5.02
CA ILE A 71 0.39 -2.98 -4.78
C ILE A 71 -0.53 -2.39 -3.73
N VAL A 72 -0.01 -2.16 -2.52
CA VAL A 72 -0.82 -1.71 -1.39
C VAL A 72 -0.69 -0.21 -1.24
N ARG A 73 -1.80 0.54 -1.29
CA ARG A 73 -1.82 2.00 -1.13
C ARG A 73 -2.48 2.40 0.19
N PRO A 74 -1.79 2.22 1.33
CA PRO A 74 -2.33 2.62 2.61
C PRO A 74 -2.36 4.14 2.76
N GLY A 75 -3.24 4.62 3.65
CA GLY A 75 -3.18 5.97 4.21
C GLY A 75 -2.05 6.09 5.24
N PHE A 76 -2.15 7.08 6.13
CA PHE A 76 -1.18 7.19 7.22
C PHE A 76 -1.28 5.96 8.14
N MET A 77 -0.17 5.22 8.24
CA MET A 77 -0.10 4.02 9.07
C MET A 77 0.34 4.36 10.50
N PHE A 78 -0.37 3.81 11.48
CA PHE A 78 0.04 3.84 12.89
C PHE A 78 0.13 2.41 13.43
N ASP A 79 0.81 2.24 14.56
CA ASP A 79 0.92 0.93 15.23
C ASP A 79 -0.04 0.92 16.42
N GLU A 80 -1.04 0.05 16.40
CA GLU A 80 -2.07 -0.03 17.45
C GLU A 80 -1.53 -0.64 18.76
N ARG A 81 -0.44 -1.42 18.70
CA ARG A 81 0.13 -2.12 19.86
C ARG A 81 1.22 -1.34 20.57
N ARG A 82 1.77 -0.32 19.91
CA ARG A 82 2.68 0.61 20.57
C ARG A 82 1.84 1.66 21.28
N ASN A 83 1.76 1.58 22.60
CA ASN A 83 1.36 2.68 23.50
C ASN A 83 2.32 3.88 23.44
N ALA A 84 2.99 4.08 22.30
CA ALA A 84 4.03 5.06 22.13
C ALA A 84 3.39 6.43 21.93
N ILE A 85 3.34 7.19 23.03
CA ILE A 85 3.25 8.65 23.00
C ILE A 85 4.44 9.13 22.17
N GLY A 86 4.21 9.40 20.90
CA GLY A 86 5.25 9.75 19.94
C GLY A 86 4.68 10.52 18.76
N PRO A 87 5.54 11.11 17.91
CA PRO A 87 5.12 12.01 16.84
C PRO A 87 4.06 11.40 15.91
N ARG A 88 4.12 10.09 15.65
CA ARG A 88 3.13 9.38 14.83
C ARG A 88 1.75 9.26 15.48
N SER A 89 1.69 9.06 16.80
CA SER A 89 0.43 9.00 17.55
C SER A 89 -0.26 10.37 17.59
N LEU A 90 0.53 11.45 17.71
CA LEU A 90 0.02 12.82 17.62
C LEU A 90 -0.52 13.13 16.22
N ILE A 91 0.21 12.79 15.17
CA ILE A 91 -0.24 12.96 13.78
C ILE A 91 -1.52 12.15 13.53
N HIS A 92 -1.56 10.89 13.98
CA HIS A 92 -2.75 10.06 13.90
C HIS A 92 -3.95 10.72 14.59
N SER A 93 -3.80 11.17 15.84
CA SER A 93 -4.88 11.82 16.59
C SER A 93 -5.37 13.10 15.92
N ALA A 94 -4.45 13.92 15.40
CA ALA A 94 -4.80 15.13 14.67
C ALA A 94 -5.54 14.82 13.36
N LEU A 95 -5.09 13.81 12.60
CA LEU A 95 -5.74 13.38 11.36
C LEU A 95 -7.13 12.82 11.63
N GLU A 96 -7.30 11.97 12.64
CA GLU A 96 -8.61 11.41 13.00
C GLU A 96 -9.58 12.50 13.47
N LEU A 97 -9.10 13.49 14.24
CA LEU A 97 -9.92 14.63 14.63
C LEU A 97 -10.39 15.44 13.41
N LEU A 98 -9.49 15.72 12.47
CA LEU A 98 -9.83 16.44 11.24
C LEU A 98 -10.79 15.63 10.37
N TYR A 99 -10.56 14.33 10.23
CA TYR A 99 -11.41 13.43 9.47
C TYR A 99 -12.82 13.34 10.07
N CYS A 100 -12.93 13.11 11.39
CA CYS A 100 -14.19 13.07 12.10
C CYS A 100 -14.91 14.43 12.06
N GLY A 101 -14.18 15.53 12.22
CA GLY A 101 -14.71 16.88 12.11
C GLY A 101 -15.29 17.16 10.73
N ASN A 102 -14.57 16.83 9.65
CA ASN A 102 -15.08 16.95 8.28
C ASN A 102 -16.33 16.08 8.06
N LYS A 103 -16.31 14.83 8.54
CA LYS A 103 -17.44 13.90 8.42
C LYS A 103 -18.68 14.41 9.16
N PHE A 104 -18.52 14.96 10.37
CA PHE A 104 -19.63 15.43 11.20
C PHE A 104 -20.16 16.79 10.75
N LEU A 105 -19.28 17.76 10.49
CA LEU A 105 -19.66 19.13 10.16
C LEU A 105 -20.08 19.30 8.70
N LEU A 106 -19.39 18.63 7.78
CA LEU A 106 -19.58 18.81 6.34
C LEU A 106 -20.29 17.64 5.68
N GLN A 107 -20.64 16.59 6.43
CA GLN A 107 -21.29 15.36 5.91
C GLN A 107 -20.60 14.78 4.67
N ASN A 108 -19.28 14.98 4.54
CA ASN A 108 -18.49 14.62 3.36
C ASN A 108 -18.98 15.25 2.03
N LYS A 109 -19.75 16.35 2.07
CA LYS A 109 -20.36 16.97 0.87
C LYS A 109 -19.37 17.74 -0.01
N LEU A 110 -18.14 17.98 0.47
CA LEU A 110 -17.07 18.61 -0.30
C LEU A 110 -16.04 17.55 -0.74
N PRO A 111 -16.09 17.07 -1.99
CA PRO A 111 -15.21 16.00 -2.47
C PRO A 111 -13.72 16.32 -2.30
N PHE A 112 -13.34 17.58 -2.55
CA PHE A 112 -11.97 18.05 -2.40
C PHE A 112 -11.41 17.89 -0.98
N MET A 113 -12.24 18.11 0.05
CA MET A 113 -11.79 17.93 1.44
C MET A 113 -11.65 16.45 1.83
N ASN A 114 -12.47 15.58 1.26
CA ASN A 114 -12.38 14.14 1.49
C ASN A 114 -11.11 13.52 0.86
N ASP A 115 -10.67 14.06 -0.28
CA ASP A 115 -9.42 13.64 -0.93
C ASP A 115 -8.18 14.15 -0.18
N LEU A 116 -8.30 15.29 0.50
CA LEU A 116 -7.23 15.92 1.26
C LEU A 116 -7.05 15.32 2.66
N ILE A 117 -8.14 14.92 3.31
CA ILE A 117 -8.16 14.39 4.68
C ILE A 117 -8.64 12.94 4.59
N ARG A 118 -7.68 12.02 4.43
CA ARG A 118 -7.95 10.58 4.36
C ARG A 118 -7.80 9.94 5.75
N PRO A 119 -8.59 8.90 6.08
CA PRO A 119 -8.51 8.21 7.37
C PRO A 119 -7.19 7.49 7.53
N THR A 120 -6.79 7.28 8.78
CA THR A 120 -5.59 6.52 9.12
C THR A 120 -5.90 5.02 9.19
N VAL A 121 -4.87 4.19 9.11
CA VAL A 121 -4.99 2.71 9.17
C VAL A 121 -3.93 2.12 10.09
N SER A 122 -4.24 1.06 10.81
CA SER A 122 -3.22 0.36 11.60
C SER A 122 -2.32 -0.50 10.72
N THR A 123 -1.06 -0.71 11.13
CA THR A 123 -0.16 -1.65 10.44
C THR A 123 -0.71 -3.07 10.46
N GLN A 124 -1.50 -3.43 11.48
CA GLN A 124 -2.16 -4.72 11.60
C GLN A 124 -3.30 -4.87 10.59
N GLN A 125 -4.14 -3.84 10.39
CA GLN A 125 -5.16 -3.84 9.34
C GLN A 125 -4.55 -4.00 7.95
N VAL A 126 -3.47 -3.25 7.66
CA VAL A 126 -2.74 -3.36 6.40
C VAL A 126 -2.17 -4.76 6.23
N SER A 127 -1.57 -5.33 7.28
CA SER A 127 -1.02 -6.69 7.27
C SER A 127 -2.10 -7.73 6.98
N HIS A 128 -3.26 -7.65 7.64
CA HIS A 128 -4.37 -8.57 7.42
C HIS A 128 -4.88 -8.49 5.97
N SER A 129 -5.04 -7.26 5.46
CA SER A 129 -5.44 -7.04 4.07
C SER A 129 -4.43 -7.64 3.10
N ILE A 130 -3.13 -7.55 3.37
CA ILE A 130 -2.08 -8.13 2.53
C ILE A 130 -2.17 -9.65 2.52
N LEU A 131 -2.26 -10.28 3.70
CA LEU A 131 -2.31 -11.74 3.83
C LEU A 131 -3.51 -12.31 3.07
N LYS A 132 -4.69 -11.72 3.25
CA LYS A 132 -5.90 -12.11 2.52
C LYS A 132 -5.76 -12.02 0.98
N LYS A 133 -4.97 -11.06 0.49
CA LYS A 133 -4.71 -10.88 -0.95
C LYS A 133 -3.61 -11.81 -1.46
N ILE A 134 -2.64 -12.18 -0.61
CA ILE A 134 -1.63 -13.20 -0.93
C ILE A 134 -2.27 -14.59 -1.04
N GLU A 135 -3.16 -14.92 -0.09
CA GLU A 135 -3.93 -16.19 -0.07
C GLU A 135 -4.84 -16.35 -1.30
N ASN A 136 -5.30 -15.25 -1.88
CA ASN A 136 -6.04 -15.26 -3.13
C ASN A 136 -5.08 -15.39 -4.34
N SER A 137 -4.95 -16.59 -4.90
CA SER A 137 -4.11 -16.89 -6.06
C SER A 137 -4.48 -16.12 -7.33
N ASP A 138 -5.70 -15.60 -7.42
CA ASP A 138 -6.20 -14.89 -8.61
C ASP A 138 -6.03 -13.37 -8.48
N PHE A 139 -5.74 -12.87 -7.27
CA PHE A 139 -5.58 -11.45 -7.05
C PHE A 139 -4.22 -10.95 -7.54
N LYS A 140 -4.26 -9.89 -8.34
CA LYS A 140 -3.12 -9.04 -8.69
C LYS A 140 -3.60 -7.61 -8.88
N GLY A 141 -2.71 -6.65 -8.66
CA GLY A 141 -2.98 -5.23 -8.82
C GLY A 141 -3.06 -4.48 -7.51
N VAL A 142 -3.82 -3.39 -7.51
CA VAL A 142 -3.83 -2.41 -6.43
C VAL A 142 -4.81 -2.78 -5.33
N VAL A 143 -4.36 -2.74 -4.08
CA VAL A 143 -5.18 -2.74 -2.87
C VAL A 143 -5.33 -1.30 -2.40
N THR A 144 -6.55 -0.77 -2.48
CA THR A 144 -6.81 0.64 -2.13
C THR A 144 -7.00 0.85 -0.63
N LEU A 145 -6.90 2.10 -0.17
CA LEU A 145 -7.21 2.46 1.20
C LEU A 145 -8.63 2.04 1.60
N GLU A 146 -9.60 2.21 0.70
CA GLU A 146 -11.00 1.87 0.93
C GLU A 146 -11.22 0.36 1.10
N GLU A 147 -10.39 -0.48 0.48
CA GLU A 147 -10.38 -1.92 0.71
C GLU A 147 -9.75 -2.28 2.07
N ILE A 148 -8.64 -1.61 2.43
CA ILE A 148 -7.97 -1.83 3.72
C ILE A 148 -8.90 -1.48 4.88
N LEU A 149 -9.67 -0.39 4.78
CA LEU A 149 -10.62 0.03 5.81
C LEU A 149 -11.80 -0.93 6.01
N LYS A 150 -12.05 -1.84 5.05
CA LYS A 150 -13.11 -2.86 5.12
C LYS A 150 -12.60 -4.21 5.67
N THR A 151 -11.33 -4.26 6.06
CA THR A 151 -10.68 -5.44 6.63
C THR A 151 -11.01 -5.56 8.10
#